data_AF-A0A1P8FLE8-F1
#
_entry.id   AF-A0A1P8FLE8-F1
#
_cell.length_a   1.000
_cell.length_b   1.000
_cell.length_c   1.000
_cell.angle_alpha   90.00
_cell.angle_beta   90.00
_cell.angle_gamma   90.00
#
_symmetry.space_group_name_H-M   'P 1'
#
loop_
_entity.id
_entity.type
_entity.pdbx_description
1 polymer ?
#
loop_
_entity_poly.entity_id
_entity_poly.type
_entity_poly.pdbx_seq_one_letter_code
_entity_poly.pdbx_strand_id
1 'polypeptide(L)'
;MSDPVRSQYEALPYPTRDPAEEKQRLLRTWLDDLPMISHYGFGGRAPFGKGFRALVAGGGTGDATVYLAEQLRATDAEIVHLDFSRTSLELARRRVEARGLANVRFVHESLLDLPKLDLGRFHYINSVGVLHHLPDPDEGLRALLGSLDEGGAMGLMVYGTVGRAGVYQMQSLMRLAIGEEGELRKRIAAAKDLLGVVPASNWFMRGGDLYSDHRVSDAGLVDLLLHPQDRGYTVEELFAWLEDGHGLHLELTDVQNGRSAYLPHLRMGPKPPKLVERIRAMPLRRQCAIGELLTGKIQTHSFYATRTPSAARYGDVDLVPFFFHEPLDGAQLARFLASGRGQPVVLDHRYTGLSVTVSPGRHGPAIVQQIDGKRSWREIFEVVRAGGASASDEEFFRDFAPVYEVLNSIDRVLLKQSAKSD
;
A
#
# COMPACT_ATOMS: atom_id res chain seq x y z
N MET A 1 -32.90 10.97 6.65
CA MET A 1 -32.48 9.70 7.29
C MET A 1 -31.01 9.84 7.61
N SER A 2 -30.53 9.33 8.75
CA SER A 2 -29.09 9.33 9.06
C SER A 2 -28.35 8.47 8.04
N ASP A 3 -27.17 8.92 7.63
CA ASP A 3 -26.26 8.14 6.79
C ASP A 3 -25.89 6.82 7.51
N PRO A 4 -26.20 5.64 6.93
CA PRO A 4 -25.98 4.35 7.57
C PRO A 4 -24.49 4.04 7.79
N VAL A 5 -23.60 4.51 6.91
CA VAL A 5 -22.14 4.35 7.05
C VAL A 5 -21.66 5.14 8.27
N ARG A 6 -22.11 6.39 8.39
CA ARG A 6 -21.84 7.22 9.57
C ARG A 6 -22.34 6.54 10.85
N SER A 7 -23.58 6.05 10.86
CA SER A 7 -24.15 5.37 12.03
C SER A 7 -23.36 4.13 12.44
N GLN A 8 -22.84 3.36 11.48
CA GLN A 8 -21.98 2.21 11.76
C GLN A 8 -20.70 2.61 12.51
N TYR A 9 -19.92 3.56 11.96
CA TYR A 9 -18.63 3.92 12.55
C TYR A 9 -18.74 4.73 13.85
N GLU A 10 -19.86 5.40 14.10
CA GLU A 10 -20.16 5.99 15.40
C GLU A 10 -20.48 4.91 16.45
N ALA A 11 -21.20 3.85 16.06
CA ALA A 11 -21.56 2.76 16.96
C ALA A 11 -20.39 1.80 17.24
N LEU A 12 -19.57 1.54 16.22
CA LEU A 12 -18.45 0.61 16.23
C LEU A 12 -17.25 1.22 15.49
N PRO A 13 -16.46 2.08 16.16
CA PRO A 13 -15.26 2.66 15.57
C PRO A 13 -14.30 1.58 15.07
N TYR A 14 -13.81 1.75 13.86
CA TYR A 14 -12.93 0.79 13.20
C TYR A 14 -11.74 1.50 12.54
N PRO A 15 -10.52 0.91 12.56
CA PRO A 15 -10.15 -0.29 13.32
C PRO A 15 -10.29 -0.11 14.84
N THR A 16 -10.59 -1.17 15.57
CA THR A 16 -10.65 -1.13 17.05
C THR A 16 -9.26 -0.82 17.62
N ARG A 17 -9.16 0.21 18.46
CA ARG A 17 -7.89 0.67 19.05
C ARG A 17 -8.06 1.04 20.51
N ASP A 18 -7.06 0.68 21.31
CA ASP A 18 -6.89 1.16 22.68
C ASP A 18 -5.76 2.22 22.70
N PRO A 19 -6.07 3.49 23.01
CA PRO A 19 -5.05 4.53 23.13
C PRO A 19 -3.92 4.23 24.13
N ALA A 20 -4.13 3.35 25.12
CA ALA A 20 -3.08 2.95 26.05
C ALA A 20 -1.94 2.15 25.38
N GLU A 21 -2.21 1.45 24.27
CA GLU A 21 -1.21 0.66 23.54
C GLU A 21 -0.13 1.53 22.89
N GLU A 22 -0.40 2.81 22.64
CA GLU A 22 0.55 3.73 22.02
C GLU A 22 1.85 3.89 22.83
N LYS A 23 1.77 3.68 24.15
CA LYS A 23 2.96 3.69 25.02
C LYS A 23 3.88 2.49 24.82
N GLN A 24 3.39 1.43 24.21
CA GLN A 24 4.09 0.16 24.07
C GLN A 24 4.64 -0.06 22.67
N ARG A 25 3.87 0.30 21.64
CA ARG A 25 4.27 0.11 20.24
C ARG A 25 3.70 1.21 19.36
N LEU A 26 4.44 1.52 18.29
CA LEU A 26 3.92 2.28 17.17
C LEU A 26 3.39 1.31 16.12
N LEU A 27 2.10 1.41 15.80
CA LEU A 27 1.51 0.72 14.66
C LEU A 27 2.04 1.32 13.37
N ARG A 28 2.67 0.49 12.52
CA ARG A 28 3.13 0.89 11.21
C ARG A 28 2.03 0.66 10.19
N THR A 29 1.83 1.63 9.31
CA THR A 29 0.98 1.49 8.12
C THR A 29 1.86 1.53 6.87
N TRP A 30 1.37 0.93 5.78
CA TRP A 30 2.21 0.66 4.60
C TRP A 30 2.33 1.90 3.68
N LEU A 31 1.19 2.47 3.26
CA LEU A 31 1.18 3.60 2.33
C LEU A 31 1.71 4.91 2.93
N ASP A 32 1.82 4.97 4.25
CA ASP A 32 2.25 6.13 5.02
C ASP A 32 3.72 6.06 5.49
N ASP A 33 4.47 5.05 5.06
CA ASP A 33 5.89 4.94 5.37
C ASP A 33 6.67 5.98 4.55
N LEU A 34 7.43 6.86 5.22
CA LEU A 34 8.09 7.99 4.55
C LEU A 34 9.03 7.57 3.41
N PRO A 35 9.89 6.55 3.57
CA PRO A 35 10.61 5.90 2.47
C PRO A 35 9.75 5.54 1.25
N MET A 36 8.57 4.94 1.44
CA MET A 36 7.68 4.57 0.34
C MET A 36 7.03 5.78 -0.31
N ILE A 37 6.53 6.72 0.50
CA ILE A 37 5.98 7.99 0.00
C ILE A 37 7.03 8.70 -0.85
N SER A 38 8.28 8.77 -0.37
CA SER A 38 9.38 9.38 -1.11
C SER A 38 9.65 8.64 -2.42
N HIS A 39 9.77 7.32 -2.37
CA HIS A 39 10.06 6.51 -3.56
C HIS A 39 8.96 6.63 -4.63
N TYR A 40 7.72 6.35 -4.27
CA TYR A 40 6.61 6.24 -5.23
C TYR A 40 5.99 7.60 -5.56
N GLY A 41 5.85 8.48 -4.58
CA GLY A 41 5.16 9.77 -4.74
C GLY A 41 6.05 10.94 -5.16
N PHE A 42 7.36 10.91 -4.87
CA PHE A 42 8.23 12.08 -5.00
C PHE A 42 9.60 11.80 -5.62
N GLY A 43 9.75 10.70 -6.36
CA GLY A 43 10.98 10.41 -7.11
C GLY A 43 12.20 10.18 -6.23
N GLY A 44 11.98 9.78 -4.97
CA GLY A 44 12.99 9.67 -3.93
C GLY A 44 13.32 10.98 -3.21
N ARG A 45 12.61 12.08 -3.52
CA ARG A 45 12.95 13.47 -3.14
C ARG A 45 11.84 14.16 -2.33
N ALA A 46 11.14 13.43 -1.44
CA ALA A 46 10.02 13.98 -0.69
C ALA A 46 10.40 15.20 0.19
N PRO A 47 9.56 16.26 0.24
CA PRO A 47 9.90 17.52 0.91
C PRO A 47 9.51 17.55 2.39
N PHE A 48 9.80 16.48 3.16
CA PHE A 48 9.25 16.27 4.51
C PHE A 48 9.52 17.38 5.56
N GLY A 49 10.48 18.29 5.36
CA GLY A 49 10.81 19.38 6.30
C GLY A 49 10.77 20.79 5.69
N LYS A 50 9.91 21.01 4.69
CA LYS A 50 9.73 22.30 4.00
C LYS A 50 8.27 22.75 4.05
N GLY A 51 7.65 22.71 5.23
CA GLY A 51 6.23 22.93 5.40
C GLY A 51 5.39 21.81 4.78
N PHE A 52 5.86 20.55 4.88
CA PHE A 52 5.14 19.40 4.35
C PHE A 52 3.74 19.31 4.97
N ARG A 53 2.74 19.00 4.16
CA ARG A 53 1.34 18.93 4.61
C ARG A 53 0.73 17.64 4.11
N ALA A 54 0.23 16.85 5.04
CA ALA A 54 -0.46 15.60 4.75
C ALA A 54 -1.92 15.68 5.19
N LEU A 55 -2.85 15.22 4.34
CA LEU A 55 -4.24 14.98 4.72
C LEU A 55 -4.44 13.48 4.92
N VAL A 56 -5.05 13.09 6.03
CA VAL A 56 -5.60 11.75 6.23
C VAL A 56 -7.12 11.88 6.14
N ALA A 57 -7.68 11.56 4.97
CA ALA A 57 -9.11 11.71 4.68
C ALA A 57 -9.86 10.41 4.97
N GLY A 58 -10.82 10.46 5.90
CA GLY A 58 -11.42 9.27 6.50
C GLY A 58 -10.43 8.59 7.45
N GLY A 59 -9.83 9.38 8.35
CA GLY A 59 -8.72 8.92 9.20
C GLY A 59 -9.10 7.89 10.26
N GLY A 60 -10.39 7.62 10.46
CA GLY A 60 -10.90 6.62 11.37
C GLY A 60 -10.33 6.77 12.78
N THR A 61 -9.90 5.66 13.38
CA THR A 61 -9.28 5.66 14.71
C THR A 61 -7.79 6.07 14.70
N GLY A 62 -7.25 6.52 13.56
CA GLY A 62 -6.01 7.29 13.50
C GLY A 62 -4.72 6.51 13.21
N ASP A 63 -4.76 5.31 12.63
CA ASP A 63 -3.54 4.52 12.35
C ASP A 63 -2.54 5.27 11.47
N ALA A 64 -2.98 5.73 10.29
CA ALA A 64 -2.16 6.51 9.37
C ALA A 64 -1.72 7.84 9.99
N THR A 65 -2.63 8.53 10.69
CA THR A 65 -2.37 9.81 11.34
C THR A 65 -1.26 9.71 12.38
N VAL A 66 -1.35 8.74 13.29
CA VAL A 66 -0.36 8.55 14.36
C VAL A 66 0.98 8.15 13.74
N TYR A 67 0.99 7.27 12.74
CA TYR A 67 2.22 6.83 12.10
C TYR A 67 2.95 7.94 11.33
N LEU A 68 2.23 8.75 10.54
CA LEU A 68 2.80 9.92 9.86
C LEU A 68 3.30 10.95 10.86
N ALA A 69 2.49 11.29 11.86
CA ALA A 69 2.81 12.32 12.85
C ALA A 69 4.07 11.96 13.65
N GLU A 70 4.21 10.69 14.05
CA GLU A 70 5.41 10.21 14.75
C GLU A 70 6.66 10.28 13.87
N GLN A 71 6.58 9.80 12.61
CA GLN A 71 7.72 9.84 11.68
C GLN A 71 8.17 11.28 11.37
N LEU A 72 7.24 12.22 11.33
CA LEU A 72 7.47 13.63 11.00
C LEU A 72 7.65 14.53 12.24
N ARG A 73 7.69 13.99 13.45
CA ARG A 73 7.68 14.78 14.71
C ARG A 73 8.84 15.77 14.85
N ALA A 74 9.94 15.54 14.14
CA ALA A 74 11.15 16.37 14.16
C ALA A 74 11.20 17.39 13.00
N THR A 75 10.10 17.57 12.27
CA THR A 75 9.97 18.49 11.13
C THR A 75 8.93 19.57 11.42
N ASP A 76 8.77 20.51 10.49
CA ASP A 76 7.69 21.51 10.50
C ASP A 76 6.39 21.02 9.83
N ALA A 77 6.28 19.72 9.54
CA ALA A 77 5.14 19.16 8.83
C ALA A 77 3.83 19.23 9.62
N GLU A 78 2.72 19.45 8.92
CA GLU A 78 1.36 19.41 9.48
C GLU A 78 0.60 18.20 8.93
N ILE A 79 -0.03 17.44 9.83
CA ILE A 79 -0.92 16.33 9.48
C ILE A 79 -2.35 16.78 9.80
N VAL A 80 -3.21 16.86 8.79
CA VAL A 80 -4.64 17.12 8.97
C VAL A 80 -5.39 15.79 8.99
N HIS A 81 -5.98 15.44 10.12
CA HIS A 81 -6.86 14.29 10.27
C HIS A 81 -8.30 14.74 10.04
N LEU A 82 -8.97 14.17 9.04
CA LEU A 82 -10.36 14.45 8.70
C LEU A 82 -11.17 13.16 8.80
N ASP A 83 -12.24 13.18 9.59
CA ASP A 83 -13.18 12.07 9.69
C ASP A 83 -14.59 12.57 10.03
N PHE A 84 -15.64 11.89 9.55
CA PHE A 84 -17.02 12.25 9.86
C PHE A 84 -17.54 11.66 11.17
N SER A 85 -16.89 10.62 11.69
CA SER A 85 -17.26 9.91 12.91
C SER A 85 -16.60 10.59 14.10
N ARG A 86 -17.40 11.21 14.95
CA ARG A 86 -16.92 11.87 16.16
C ARG A 86 -16.26 10.86 17.10
N THR A 87 -16.83 9.66 17.21
CA THR A 87 -16.29 8.62 18.08
C THR A 87 -14.92 8.13 17.61
N SER A 88 -14.75 7.91 16.31
CA SER A 88 -13.45 7.54 15.73
C SER A 88 -12.41 8.65 15.91
N LEU A 89 -12.81 9.89 15.63
CA LEU A 89 -11.96 11.07 15.75
C LEU A 89 -11.45 11.28 17.18
N GLU A 90 -12.31 11.14 18.20
CA GLU A 90 -11.87 11.28 19.59
C GLU A 90 -10.93 10.16 20.04
N LEU A 91 -11.08 8.93 19.51
CA LEU A 91 -10.11 7.87 19.73
C LEU A 91 -8.75 8.19 19.10
N ALA A 92 -8.75 8.67 17.85
CA ALA A 92 -7.53 9.11 17.17
C ALA A 92 -6.84 10.24 17.94
N ARG A 93 -7.59 11.23 18.44
CA ARG A 93 -7.08 12.32 19.28
C ARG A 93 -6.38 11.80 20.52
N ARG A 94 -7.01 10.90 21.27
CA ARG A 94 -6.40 10.30 22.48
C ARG A 94 -5.11 9.55 22.18
N ARG A 95 -5.02 8.89 21.01
CA ARG A 95 -3.79 8.20 20.58
C ARG A 95 -2.66 9.18 20.28
N VAL A 96 -2.96 10.26 19.55
CA VAL A 96 -2.01 11.35 19.27
C VAL A 96 -1.52 12.00 20.58
N GLU A 97 -2.43 12.29 21.51
CA GLU A 97 -2.12 12.83 22.84
C GLU A 97 -1.25 11.88 23.66
N ALA A 98 -1.54 10.57 23.65
CA ALA A 98 -0.79 9.56 24.38
C ALA A 98 0.69 9.47 23.96
N ARG A 99 1.02 9.89 22.74
CA ARG A 99 2.39 9.98 22.20
C ARG A 99 3.00 11.38 22.31
N GLY A 100 2.24 12.38 22.79
CA GLY A 100 2.70 13.77 22.87
C GLY A 100 2.98 14.39 21.49
N LEU A 101 2.18 14.03 20.49
CA LEU A 101 2.33 14.53 19.12
C LEU A 101 1.59 15.86 18.97
N ALA A 102 2.30 16.90 18.53
CA ALA A 102 1.77 18.26 18.42
C ALA A 102 1.54 18.73 16.97
N ASN A 103 1.91 17.91 15.99
CA ASN A 103 1.86 18.19 14.56
C ASN A 103 0.56 17.71 13.87
N VAL A 104 -0.52 17.50 14.64
CA VAL A 104 -1.80 17.02 14.12
C VAL A 104 -2.93 18.02 14.34
N ARG A 105 -3.63 18.37 13.27
CA ARG A 105 -4.88 19.14 13.29
C ARG A 105 -6.06 18.22 13.02
N PHE A 106 -7.08 18.26 13.88
CA PHE A 106 -8.30 17.45 13.72
C PHE A 106 -9.44 18.27 13.10
N VAL A 107 -10.15 17.67 12.14
CA VAL A 107 -11.30 18.24 11.45
C VAL A 107 -12.44 17.22 11.45
N HIS A 108 -13.58 17.59 12.04
CA HIS A 108 -14.77 16.73 12.10
C HIS A 108 -15.72 17.07 10.97
N GLU A 109 -15.49 16.53 9.78
CA GLU A 109 -16.30 16.79 8.59
C GLU A 109 -16.29 15.60 7.62
N SER A 110 -17.20 15.61 6.64
CA SER A 110 -17.13 14.68 5.50
C SER A 110 -15.99 15.09 4.56
N LEU A 111 -15.30 14.11 3.96
CA LEU A 111 -14.32 14.42 2.91
C LEU A 111 -14.98 15.09 1.69
N LEU A 112 -16.27 14.85 1.46
CA LEU A 112 -17.03 15.50 0.38
C LEU A 112 -17.15 17.02 0.58
N ASP A 113 -16.99 17.49 1.82
CA ASP A 113 -17.05 18.91 2.15
C ASP A 113 -15.69 19.61 2.05
N LEU A 114 -14.59 18.89 1.76
CA LEU A 114 -13.24 19.46 1.58
C LEU A 114 -13.19 20.76 0.77
N PRO A 115 -13.89 20.91 -0.37
CA PRO A 115 -13.89 22.16 -1.14
C PRO A 115 -14.37 23.40 -0.38
N LYS A 116 -15.10 23.22 0.73
CA LYS A 116 -15.69 24.29 1.55
C LYS A 116 -14.88 24.60 2.82
N LEU A 117 -13.91 23.76 3.18
CA LEU A 117 -13.24 23.82 4.49
C LEU A 117 -12.02 24.76 4.53
N ASP A 118 -11.62 25.31 3.38
CA ASP A 118 -10.47 26.22 3.22
C ASP A 118 -9.20 25.72 3.94
N LEU A 119 -8.90 24.42 3.79
CA LEU A 119 -7.75 23.78 4.44
C LEU A 119 -6.45 23.93 3.65
N GLY A 120 -6.48 24.61 2.50
CA GLY A 120 -5.36 24.71 1.56
C GLY A 120 -5.09 23.39 0.81
N ARG A 121 -3.90 23.30 0.22
CA ARG A 121 -3.45 22.11 -0.53
C ARG A 121 -2.52 21.22 0.29
N PHE A 122 -2.47 19.95 -0.08
CA PHE A 122 -1.67 18.92 0.57
C PHE A 122 -0.67 18.30 -0.38
N HIS A 123 0.57 18.13 0.10
CA HIS A 123 1.62 17.43 -0.63
C HIS A 123 1.31 15.93 -0.70
N TYR A 124 0.75 15.37 0.38
CA TYR A 124 0.34 13.98 0.45
C TYR A 124 -1.08 13.83 0.96
N ILE A 125 -1.87 12.95 0.35
CA ILE A 125 -3.21 12.59 0.83
C ILE A 125 -3.26 11.07 1.03
N ASN A 126 -3.52 10.63 2.26
CA ASN A 126 -3.92 9.26 2.56
C ASN A 126 -5.45 9.14 2.51
N SER A 127 -5.96 8.14 1.81
CA SER A 127 -7.37 7.73 1.85
C SER A 127 -7.45 6.20 1.69
N VAL A 128 -7.33 5.50 2.82
CA VAL A 128 -7.27 4.04 2.91
C VAL A 128 -8.55 3.50 3.53
N GLY A 129 -9.33 2.69 2.80
CA GLY A 129 -10.56 2.15 3.37
C GLY A 129 -11.75 3.10 3.30
N VAL A 130 -11.79 4.02 2.33
CA VAL A 130 -12.72 5.17 2.36
C VAL A 130 -13.53 5.31 1.08
N LEU A 131 -12.88 5.57 -0.07
CA LEU A 131 -13.58 5.93 -1.31
C LEU A 131 -14.62 4.91 -1.77
N HIS A 132 -14.38 3.61 -1.54
CA HIS A 132 -15.30 2.54 -1.92
C HIS A 132 -16.52 2.41 -0.99
N HIS A 133 -16.55 3.11 0.13
CA HIS A 133 -17.72 3.21 1.00
C HIS A 133 -18.60 4.44 0.69
N LEU A 134 -18.24 5.26 -0.30
CA LEU A 134 -19.02 6.43 -0.71
C LEU A 134 -20.13 6.09 -1.71
N PRO A 135 -21.27 6.82 -1.69
CA PRO A 135 -22.33 6.69 -2.71
C PRO A 135 -21.82 6.94 -4.12
N ASP A 136 -21.01 7.98 -4.26
CA ASP A 136 -20.25 8.26 -5.47
C ASP A 136 -18.75 8.33 -5.11
N PRO A 137 -17.99 7.25 -5.33
CA PRO A 137 -16.54 7.26 -5.13
C PRO A 137 -15.83 8.30 -5.98
N ASP A 138 -16.37 8.62 -7.16
CA ASP A 138 -15.78 9.58 -8.08
C ASP A 138 -15.91 11.02 -7.56
N GLU A 139 -17.04 11.36 -6.92
CA GLU A 139 -17.20 12.61 -6.19
C GLU A 139 -16.17 12.76 -5.08
N GLY A 140 -15.96 11.70 -4.29
CA GLY A 140 -14.93 11.68 -3.25
C GLY A 140 -13.53 11.88 -3.81
N LEU A 141 -13.17 11.17 -4.88
CA LEU A 141 -11.88 11.33 -5.55
C LEU A 141 -11.69 12.76 -6.08
N ARG A 142 -12.71 13.37 -6.69
CA ARG A 142 -12.65 14.76 -7.17
C ARG A 142 -12.41 15.74 -6.02
N ALA A 143 -13.03 15.53 -4.85
CA ALA A 143 -12.81 16.36 -3.67
C ALA A 143 -11.36 16.25 -3.15
N LEU A 144 -10.79 15.05 -3.12
CA LEU A 144 -9.38 14.83 -2.77
C LEU A 144 -8.44 15.49 -3.78
N LEU A 145 -8.68 15.29 -5.08
CA LEU A 145 -7.88 15.91 -6.15
C LEU A 145 -7.92 17.44 -6.10
N GLY A 146 -9.07 18.04 -5.78
CA GLY A 146 -9.20 19.48 -5.59
C GLY A 146 -8.29 20.04 -4.49
N SER A 147 -8.03 19.23 -3.46
CA SER A 147 -7.18 19.55 -2.31
C SER A 147 -5.72 19.08 -2.47
N LEU A 148 -5.42 18.29 -3.49
CA LEU A 148 -4.08 17.80 -3.77
C LEU A 148 -3.24 18.91 -4.42
N ASP A 149 -2.00 19.06 -3.95
CA ASP A 149 -1.03 19.96 -4.58
C ASP A 149 -0.63 19.48 -6.00
N GLU A 150 -0.15 20.37 -6.87
CA GLU A 150 0.12 20.03 -8.27
C GLU A 150 1.14 18.88 -8.41
N GLY A 151 2.21 18.93 -7.59
CA GLY A 151 3.22 17.87 -7.47
C GLY A 151 2.93 16.87 -6.34
N GLY A 152 1.70 16.84 -5.82
CA GLY A 152 1.32 15.98 -4.71
C GLY A 152 1.06 14.53 -5.11
N ALA A 153 1.09 13.64 -4.12
CA ALA A 153 0.80 12.22 -4.27
C ALA A 153 -0.34 11.77 -3.34
N MET A 154 -1.12 10.79 -3.77
CA MET A 154 -2.14 10.16 -2.93
C MET A 154 -1.78 8.70 -2.65
N GLY A 155 -1.82 8.29 -1.39
CA GLY A 155 -1.84 6.88 -1.00
C GLY A 155 -3.29 6.42 -0.86
N LEU A 156 -3.74 5.56 -1.77
CA LEU A 156 -5.12 5.10 -1.83
C LEU A 156 -5.21 3.59 -1.61
N MET A 157 -6.26 3.16 -0.91
CA MET A 157 -6.62 1.76 -0.81
C MET A 157 -8.11 1.56 -1.03
N VAL A 158 -8.45 0.69 -1.98
CA VAL A 158 -9.82 0.23 -2.23
C VAL A 158 -9.91 -1.28 -2.25
N TYR A 159 -11.10 -1.82 -2.04
CA TYR A 159 -11.30 -3.26 -2.07
C TYR A 159 -11.12 -3.86 -3.46
N GLY A 160 -10.49 -5.04 -3.51
CA GLY A 160 -10.30 -5.84 -4.72
C GLY A 160 -11.44 -6.83 -4.92
N THR A 161 -11.99 -6.89 -6.14
CA THR A 161 -13.15 -7.73 -6.43
C THR A 161 -12.81 -9.22 -6.35
N VAL A 162 -11.66 -9.60 -6.93
CA VAL A 162 -11.27 -11.00 -7.06
C VAL A 162 -10.96 -11.64 -5.70
N GLY A 163 -10.11 -11.02 -4.89
CA GLY A 163 -9.75 -11.55 -3.58
C GLY A 163 -10.87 -11.53 -2.54
N ARG A 164 -11.93 -10.75 -2.77
CA ARG A 164 -13.10 -10.65 -1.89
C ARG A 164 -14.32 -11.43 -2.41
N ALA A 165 -14.17 -12.27 -3.44
CA ALA A 165 -15.30 -13.03 -3.98
C ALA A 165 -16.08 -13.82 -2.91
N GLY A 166 -15.39 -14.45 -1.95
CA GLY A 166 -16.02 -15.14 -0.82
C GLY A 166 -16.74 -14.18 0.14
N VAL A 167 -16.18 -12.99 0.37
CA VAL A 167 -16.81 -11.94 1.19
C VAL A 167 -18.11 -11.47 0.56
N TYR A 168 -18.14 -11.19 -0.75
CA TYR A 168 -19.38 -10.74 -1.41
C TYR A 168 -20.45 -11.82 -1.49
N GLN A 169 -20.05 -13.09 -1.64
CA GLN A 169 -20.96 -14.21 -1.48
C GLN A 169 -21.61 -14.17 -0.08
N MET A 170 -20.80 -13.96 0.97
CA MET A 170 -21.29 -13.90 2.34
C MET A 170 -22.12 -12.66 2.63
N GLN A 171 -21.73 -11.47 2.17
CA GLN A 171 -22.54 -10.26 2.31
C GLN A 171 -23.90 -10.43 1.64
N SER A 172 -23.95 -11.03 0.45
CA SER A 172 -25.23 -11.34 -0.23
C SER A 172 -26.09 -12.30 0.60
N LEU A 173 -25.47 -13.34 1.18
CA LEU A 173 -26.15 -14.26 2.09
C LEU A 173 -26.68 -13.54 3.35
N MET A 174 -25.86 -12.68 3.97
CA MET A 174 -26.26 -11.91 5.16
C MET A 174 -27.46 -11.00 4.86
N ARG A 175 -27.43 -10.27 3.72
CA ARG A 175 -28.56 -9.42 3.31
C ARG A 175 -29.85 -10.23 3.13
N LEU A 176 -29.78 -11.39 2.49
CA LEU A 176 -30.95 -12.24 2.26
C LEU A 176 -31.50 -12.92 3.53
N ALA A 177 -30.61 -13.37 4.42
CA ALA A 177 -31.00 -14.13 5.61
C ALA A 177 -31.34 -13.26 6.83
N ILE A 178 -30.67 -12.11 6.98
CA ILE A 178 -30.75 -11.24 8.16
C ILE A 178 -31.45 -9.92 7.84
N GLY A 179 -31.29 -9.42 6.61
CA GLY A 179 -31.75 -8.09 6.21
C GLY A 179 -30.78 -6.97 6.56
N GLU A 180 -31.10 -5.78 6.06
CA GLU A 180 -30.29 -4.56 6.21
C GLU A 180 -30.83 -3.60 7.29
N GLU A 181 -32.05 -3.84 7.76
CA GLU A 181 -32.74 -3.03 8.75
C GLU A 181 -32.75 -3.67 10.14
N GLY A 182 -33.10 -2.87 11.16
CA GLY A 182 -33.24 -3.31 12.54
C GLY A 182 -32.02 -3.05 13.42
N GLU A 183 -32.09 -3.51 14.66
CA GLU A 183 -31.08 -3.25 15.69
C GLU A 183 -29.75 -3.94 15.36
N LEU A 184 -28.66 -3.17 15.27
CA LEU A 184 -27.33 -3.67 14.89
C LEU A 184 -26.86 -4.85 15.74
N ARG A 185 -27.11 -4.85 17.06
CA ARG A 185 -26.75 -5.95 17.96
C ARG A 185 -27.43 -7.27 17.59
N LYS A 186 -28.70 -7.23 17.18
CA LYS A 186 -29.43 -8.41 16.75
C LYS A 186 -28.91 -8.93 15.42
N ARG A 187 -28.57 -8.03 14.50
CA ARG A 187 -27.96 -8.38 13.21
C ARG A 187 -26.58 -9.03 13.40
N ILE A 188 -25.76 -8.51 14.32
CA ILE A 188 -24.47 -9.10 14.69
C ILE A 188 -24.66 -10.51 15.26
N ALA A 189 -25.60 -10.71 16.18
CA ALA A 189 -25.89 -12.02 16.75
C ALA A 189 -26.31 -13.02 15.66
N ALA A 190 -27.26 -12.64 14.80
CA ALA A 190 -27.70 -13.47 13.69
C ALA A 190 -26.56 -13.79 12.70
N ALA A 191 -25.67 -12.85 12.43
CA ALA A 191 -24.51 -13.07 11.56
C ALA A 191 -23.52 -14.06 12.16
N LYS A 192 -23.29 -14.01 13.47
CA LYS A 192 -22.46 -14.99 14.19
C LYS A 192 -23.08 -16.39 14.17
N ASP A 193 -24.39 -16.49 14.41
CA ASP A 193 -25.12 -17.76 14.35
C ASP A 193 -25.04 -18.37 12.94
N LEU A 194 -25.26 -17.56 11.91
CA LEU A 194 -25.17 -18.00 10.52
C LEU A 194 -23.75 -18.42 10.15
N LEU A 195 -22.73 -17.64 10.53
CA LEU A 195 -21.31 -17.98 10.34
C LEU A 195 -20.96 -19.35 10.97
N GLY A 196 -21.52 -19.65 12.14
CA GLY A 196 -21.27 -20.91 12.85
C GLY A 196 -21.78 -22.16 12.12
N VAL A 197 -22.67 -22.01 11.14
CA VAL A 197 -23.29 -23.12 10.41
C VAL A 197 -22.97 -23.13 8.91
N VAL A 198 -22.10 -22.22 8.42
CA VAL A 198 -21.73 -22.17 7.00
C VAL A 198 -20.98 -23.46 6.61
N PRO A 199 -21.44 -24.18 5.56
CA PRO A 199 -20.76 -25.40 5.11
C PRO A 199 -19.33 -25.13 4.62
N ALA A 200 -18.42 -26.10 4.82
CA ALA A 200 -17.04 -26.02 4.34
C ALA A 200 -16.87 -25.90 2.81
N SER A 201 -17.94 -26.14 2.04
CA SER A 201 -17.96 -25.93 0.58
C SER A 201 -18.07 -24.46 0.18
N ASN A 202 -18.49 -23.57 1.09
CA ASN A 202 -18.62 -22.14 0.84
C ASN A 202 -17.26 -21.47 0.56
N TRP A 203 -17.20 -20.50 -0.37
CA TRP A 203 -15.94 -19.89 -0.78
C TRP A 203 -15.29 -19.03 0.30
N PHE A 204 -16.07 -18.37 1.16
CA PHE A 204 -15.54 -17.66 2.32
C PHE A 204 -14.84 -18.61 3.29
N MET A 205 -15.43 -19.79 3.53
CA MET A 205 -14.83 -20.81 4.38
C MET A 205 -13.55 -21.40 3.76
N ARG A 206 -13.56 -21.64 2.44
CA ARG A 206 -12.36 -22.08 1.70
C ARG A 206 -11.25 -21.03 1.69
N GLY A 207 -11.62 -19.75 1.69
CA GLY A 207 -10.70 -18.60 1.79
C GLY A 207 -10.40 -18.20 3.23
N GLY A 208 -10.58 -19.07 4.23
CA GLY A 208 -10.51 -18.73 5.66
C GLY A 208 -9.17 -18.18 6.15
N ASP A 209 -8.09 -18.31 5.36
CA ASP A 209 -6.76 -17.72 5.60
C ASP A 209 -6.64 -16.29 5.04
N LEU A 210 -7.56 -15.88 4.16
CA LEU A 210 -7.63 -14.54 3.59
C LEU A 210 -8.32 -13.58 4.56
N TYR A 211 -9.37 -14.03 5.25
CA TYR A 211 -10.25 -13.16 6.04
C TYR A 211 -10.09 -13.41 7.54
N SER A 212 -9.73 -12.38 8.30
CA SER A 212 -9.52 -12.51 9.75
C SER A 212 -10.32 -11.51 10.59
N ASP A 213 -10.71 -10.35 10.05
CA ASP A 213 -11.30 -9.24 10.82
C ASP A 213 -12.55 -9.63 11.62
N HIS A 214 -13.42 -10.47 11.05
CA HIS A 214 -14.62 -10.99 11.70
C HIS A 214 -14.34 -11.81 12.98
N ARG A 215 -13.10 -12.32 13.14
CA ARG A 215 -12.67 -13.08 14.33
C ARG A 215 -12.07 -12.18 15.40
N VAL A 216 -11.72 -10.93 15.06
CA VAL A 216 -11.03 -9.99 15.95
C VAL A 216 -12.03 -9.20 16.79
N SER A 217 -13.11 -8.69 16.18
CA SER A 217 -14.10 -7.88 16.89
C SER A 217 -15.43 -7.79 16.15
N ASP A 218 -16.48 -7.36 16.86
CA ASP A 218 -17.77 -7.05 16.26
C ASP A 218 -17.67 -5.93 15.22
N ALA A 219 -16.80 -4.93 15.44
CA ALA A 219 -16.51 -3.90 14.46
C ALA A 219 -15.95 -4.49 13.17
N GLY A 220 -14.99 -5.42 13.26
CA GLY A 220 -14.43 -6.12 12.11
C GLY A 220 -15.42 -7.06 11.41
N LEU A 221 -16.33 -7.70 12.15
CA LEU A 221 -17.41 -8.50 11.57
C LEU A 221 -18.37 -7.62 10.76
N VAL A 222 -18.76 -6.47 11.32
CA VAL A 222 -19.67 -5.54 10.66
C VAL A 222 -19.01 -4.95 9.42
N ASP A 223 -17.77 -4.46 9.55
CA ASP A 223 -17.00 -3.88 8.45
C ASP A 223 -16.79 -4.88 7.30
N LEU A 224 -16.56 -6.16 7.61
CA LEU A 224 -16.34 -7.19 6.60
C LEU A 224 -17.63 -7.72 5.97
N LEU A 225 -18.67 -8.03 6.76
CA LEU A 225 -19.80 -8.85 6.31
C LEU A 225 -21.18 -8.18 6.38
N LEU A 226 -21.32 -7.11 7.15
CA LEU A 226 -22.59 -6.38 7.32
C LEU A 226 -22.54 -4.94 6.84
N HIS A 227 -21.45 -4.56 6.16
CA HIS A 227 -21.22 -3.18 5.73
C HIS A 227 -22.37 -2.69 4.84
N PRO A 228 -23.01 -1.54 5.13
CA PRO A 228 -24.16 -1.04 4.39
C PRO A 228 -23.78 -0.59 2.98
N GLN A 229 -22.51 -0.30 2.76
CA GLN A 229 -22.02 0.26 1.51
C GLN A 229 -20.62 -0.22 1.17
N ASP A 230 -20.50 -1.32 0.44
CA ASP A 230 -19.23 -1.95 0.06
C ASP A 230 -19.24 -2.23 -1.44
N ARG A 231 -18.15 -1.88 -2.13
CA ARG A 231 -17.86 -2.29 -3.51
C ARG A 231 -16.38 -2.60 -3.68
N GLY A 232 -16.10 -3.60 -4.51
CA GLY A 232 -14.76 -3.90 -4.99
C GLY A 232 -14.50 -3.29 -6.36
N TYR A 233 -13.23 -3.30 -6.75
CA TYR A 233 -12.75 -3.01 -8.10
C TYR A 233 -11.90 -4.18 -8.56
N THR A 234 -12.05 -4.58 -9.81
CA THR A 234 -11.00 -5.32 -10.52
C THR A 234 -9.88 -4.34 -10.92
N VAL A 235 -8.71 -4.86 -11.29
CA VAL A 235 -7.64 -4.01 -11.86
C VAL A 235 -8.13 -3.22 -13.08
N GLU A 236 -8.94 -3.83 -13.95
CA GLU A 236 -9.47 -3.14 -15.13
C GLU A 236 -10.38 -1.96 -14.76
N GLU A 237 -11.28 -2.15 -13.79
CA GLU A 237 -12.15 -1.06 -13.30
C GLU A 237 -11.35 0.01 -12.57
N LEU A 238 -10.30 -0.36 -11.83
CA LEU A 238 -9.43 0.57 -11.13
C LEU A 238 -8.70 1.50 -12.10
N PHE A 239 -8.08 0.95 -13.14
CA PHE A 239 -7.41 1.74 -14.17
C PHE A 239 -8.40 2.55 -15.01
N ALA A 240 -9.56 1.98 -15.36
CA ALA A 240 -10.60 2.74 -16.05
C ALA A 240 -11.08 3.95 -15.24
N TRP A 241 -11.21 3.78 -13.92
CA TRP A 241 -11.61 4.87 -13.05
C TRP A 241 -10.51 5.94 -12.93
N LEU A 242 -9.29 5.56 -12.56
CA LEU A 242 -8.26 6.51 -12.15
C LEU A 242 -7.39 7.01 -13.32
N GLU A 243 -6.94 6.11 -14.20
CA GLU A 243 -6.09 6.46 -15.34
C GLU A 243 -6.95 7.05 -16.46
N ASP A 244 -7.96 6.34 -16.94
CA ASP A 244 -8.77 6.82 -18.07
C ASP A 244 -9.68 7.98 -17.66
N GLY A 245 -10.28 7.91 -16.46
CA GLY A 245 -11.24 8.90 -15.96
C GLY A 245 -10.62 10.20 -15.44
N HIS A 246 -9.43 10.12 -14.83
CA HIS A 246 -8.78 11.27 -14.16
C HIS A 246 -7.35 11.55 -14.61
N GLY A 247 -6.80 10.78 -15.55
CA GLY A 247 -5.44 10.97 -16.04
C GLY A 247 -4.37 10.70 -14.99
N LEU A 248 -4.67 9.88 -13.97
CA LEU A 248 -3.72 9.59 -12.89
C LEU A 248 -2.79 8.44 -13.27
N HIS A 249 -1.55 8.55 -12.84
CA HIS A 249 -0.56 7.49 -12.90
C HIS A 249 -0.56 6.68 -11.61
N LEU A 250 -0.61 5.35 -11.75
CA LEU A 250 -0.73 4.43 -10.63
C LEU A 250 0.57 3.64 -10.40
N GLU A 251 1.06 3.67 -9.17
CA GLU A 251 2.11 2.79 -8.68
C GLU A 251 1.51 1.81 -7.69
N LEU A 252 1.16 0.63 -8.18
CA LEU A 252 0.58 -0.44 -7.35
C LEU A 252 1.61 -0.91 -6.32
N THR A 253 1.13 -1.20 -5.12
CA THR A 253 1.87 -1.91 -4.08
C THR A 253 0.88 -2.80 -3.33
N ASP A 254 1.38 -3.67 -2.47
CA ASP A 254 0.53 -4.50 -1.63
C ASP A 254 1.24 -4.72 -0.31
N VAL A 255 0.48 -4.67 0.78
CA VAL A 255 1.03 -4.86 2.12
C VAL A 255 1.75 -6.21 2.14
N GLN A 256 3.05 -6.19 2.42
CA GLN A 256 3.94 -7.36 2.43
C GLN A 256 4.27 -7.98 1.06
N ASN A 257 3.53 -7.70 -0.03
CA ASN A 257 3.82 -8.28 -1.35
C ASN A 257 4.44 -7.30 -2.36
N GLY A 258 4.39 -6.00 -2.11
CA GLY A 258 4.70 -4.99 -3.10
C GLY A 258 3.90 -5.20 -4.39
N ARG A 259 4.38 -4.67 -5.53
CA ARG A 259 3.69 -4.88 -6.82
C ARG A 259 3.79 -6.31 -7.36
N SER A 260 4.59 -7.18 -6.75
CA SER A 260 4.78 -8.56 -7.24
C SER A 260 3.49 -9.37 -7.31
N ALA A 261 2.46 -9.03 -6.53
CA ALA A 261 1.14 -9.67 -6.60
C ALA A 261 0.43 -9.42 -7.95
N TYR A 262 0.79 -8.35 -8.65
CA TYR A 262 0.21 -7.95 -9.94
C TYR A 262 1.06 -8.39 -11.13
N LEU A 263 2.25 -8.96 -10.91
CA LEU A 263 3.20 -9.28 -11.98
C LEU A 263 3.17 -10.79 -12.29
N PRO A 264 2.58 -11.22 -13.42
CA PRO A 264 2.36 -12.64 -13.69
C PRO A 264 3.65 -13.47 -13.74
N HIS A 265 4.73 -12.90 -14.28
CA HIS A 265 6.03 -13.59 -14.38
C HIS A 265 6.65 -13.90 -13.02
N LEU A 266 6.26 -13.17 -11.97
CA LEU A 266 6.69 -13.41 -10.60
C LEU A 266 5.82 -14.44 -9.87
N ARG A 267 4.63 -14.76 -10.41
CA ARG A 267 3.65 -15.65 -9.77
C ARG A 267 3.51 -17.02 -10.44
N MET A 268 4.27 -17.28 -11.52
CA MET A 268 4.28 -18.55 -12.25
C MET A 268 5.42 -19.51 -11.81
N GLY A 269 6.07 -19.22 -10.68
CA GLY A 269 7.17 -20.03 -10.16
C GLY A 269 8.50 -19.85 -10.91
N PRO A 270 9.53 -20.64 -10.57
CA PRO A 270 10.89 -20.43 -11.08
C PRO A 270 11.07 -20.85 -12.55
N LYS A 271 10.13 -21.62 -13.11
CA LYS A 271 10.16 -22.08 -14.51
C LYS A 271 8.86 -21.69 -15.21
N PRO A 272 8.63 -20.38 -15.43
CA PRO A 272 7.38 -19.93 -16.04
C PRO A 272 7.25 -20.49 -17.47
N PRO A 273 6.02 -20.77 -17.94
CA PRO A 273 5.79 -21.25 -19.30
C PRO A 273 6.14 -20.18 -20.34
N LYS A 274 6.42 -20.56 -21.59
CA LYS A 274 6.73 -19.63 -22.69
C LYS A 274 5.67 -18.53 -22.91
N LEU A 275 4.44 -18.74 -22.46
CA LEU A 275 3.38 -17.73 -22.48
C LEU A 275 3.78 -16.46 -21.70
N VAL A 276 4.64 -16.56 -20.70
CA VAL A 276 5.09 -15.43 -19.88
C VAL A 276 5.73 -14.32 -20.72
N GLU A 277 6.50 -14.66 -21.76
CA GLU A 277 7.13 -13.66 -22.64
C GLU A 277 6.08 -12.86 -23.42
N ARG A 278 5.00 -13.52 -23.85
CA ARG A 278 3.87 -12.84 -24.49
C ARG A 278 3.15 -11.92 -23.51
N ILE A 279 3.03 -12.32 -22.24
CA ILE A 279 2.40 -11.50 -21.20
C ILE A 279 3.27 -10.28 -20.88
N ARG A 280 4.59 -10.44 -20.72
CA ARG A 280 5.53 -9.34 -20.44
C ARG A 280 5.57 -8.27 -21.54
N ALA A 281 5.24 -8.65 -22.77
CA ALA A 281 5.14 -7.73 -23.90
C ALA A 281 3.79 -6.96 -23.97
N MET A 282 2.80 -7.30 -23.13
CA MET A 282 1.51 -6.59 -23.09
C MET A 282 1.62 -5.26 -22.34
N PRO A 283 0.67 -4.32 -22.54
CA PRO A 283 0.56 -3.13 -21.70
C PRO A 283 0.47 -3.47 -20.21
N LEU A 284 1.07 -2.63 -19.35
CA LEU A 284 1.18 -2.88 -17.91
C LEU A 284 -0.17 -3.20 -17.25
N ARG A 285 -1.21 -2.40 -17.55
CA ARG A 285 -2.59 -2.64 -17.08
C ARG A 285 -3.07 -4.08 -17.32
N ARG A 286 -2.83 -4.60 -18.52
CA ARG A 286 -3.21 -5.98 -18.89
C ARG A 286 -2.38 -7.02 -18.15
N GLN A 287 -1.09 -6.75 -17.91
CA GLN A 287 -0.27 -7.61 -17.06
C GLN A 287 -0.81 -7.66 -15.63
N CYS A 288 -1.14 -6.49 -15.05
CA CYS A 288 -1.71 -6.37 -13.72
C CYS A 288 -3.05 -7.10 -13.60
N ALA A 289 -3.94 -7.00 -14.59
CA ALA A 289 -5.22 -7.71 -14.60
C ALA A 289 -5.04 -9.24 -14.65
N ILE A 290 -4.09 -9.73 -15.46
CA ILE A 290 -3.71 -11.15 -15.45
C ILE A 290 -3.14 -11.53 -14.08
N GLY A 291 -2.32 -10.67 -13.48
CA GLY A 291 -1.70 -10.90 -12.18
C GLY A 291 -2.73 -11.00 -11.05
N GLU A 292 -3.75 -10.15 -11.05
CA GLU A 292 -4.87 -10.22 -10.10
C GLU A 292 -5.58 -11.56 -10.18
N LEU A 293 -5.96 -11.99 -11.39
CA LEU A 293 -6.66 -13.27 -11.60
C LEU A 293 -5.77 -14.47 -11.28
N LEU A 294 -4.49 -14.42 -11.60
CA LEU A 294 -3.53 -15.49 -11.33
C LEU A 294 -3.26 -15.63 -9.83
N THR A 295 -3.12 -14.51 -9.12
CA THR A 295 -2.82 -14.51 -7.68
C THR A 295 -4.08 -14.81 -6.87
N GLY A 296 -5.24 -14.29 -7.28
CA GLY A 296 -6.56 -14.59 -6.70
C GLY A 296 -6.80 -14.10 -5.27
N LYS A 297 -5.76 -13.66 -4.55
CA LYS A 297 -5.83 -13.32 -3.11
C LYS A 297 -5.82 -11.83 -2.80
N ILE A 298 -5.79 -10.97 -3.81
CA ILE A 298 -5.70 -9.51 -3.65
C ILE A 298 -7.04 -8.99 -3.14
N GLN A 299 -7.15 -8.82 -1.82
CA GLN A 299 -8.36 -8.34 -1.17
C GLN A 299 -8.51 -6.82 -1.21
N THR A 300 -7.37 -6.13 -1.32
CA THR A 300 -7.30 -4.68 -1.35
C THR A 300 -6.29 -4.26 -2.40
N HIS A 301 -6.65 -3.30 -3.23
CA HIS A 301 -5.71 -2.60 -4.09
C HIS A 301 -5.14 -1.41 -3.32
N SER A 302 -3.86 -1.49 -2.97
CA SER A 302 -3.10 -0.37 -2.39
C SER A 302 -2.20 0.23 -3.46
N PHE A 303 -2.15 1.56 -3.57
CA PHE A 303 -1.35 2.19 -4.61
C PHE A 303 -1.09 3.66 -4.30
N TYR A 304 -0.05 4.20 -4.94
CA TYR A 304 0.14 5.63 -5.06
C TYR A 304 -0.47 6.13 -6.37
N ALA A 305 -1.18 7.26 -6.31
CA ALA A 305 -1.75 7.93 -7.48
C ALA A 305 -1.20 9.35 -7.59
N THR A 306 -0.75 9.72 -8.79
CA THR A 306 -0.13 11.03 -9.08
C THR A 306 -0.59 11.59 -10.41
N ARG A 307 -0.51 12.92 -10.60
CA ARG A 307 -0.87 13.56 -11.89
C ARG A 307 0.15 13.35 -13.00
N THR A 308 1.39 13.07 -12.63
CA THR A 308 2.50 12.80 -13.56
C THR A 308 3.36 11.68 -12.97
N PRO A 309 4.03 10.84 -13.79
CA PRO A 309 4.83 9.73 -13.26
C PRO A 309 5.92 10.21 -12.32
N SER A 310 5.79 9.89 -11.04
CA SER A 310 6.63 10.42 -9.97
C SER A 310 7.55 9.40 -9.30
N ALA A 311 7.41 8.10 -9.57
CA ALA A 311 8.22 7.10 -8.90
C ALA A 311 9.71 7.26 -9.20
N ALA A 312 10.55 6.98 -8.20
CA ALA A 312 11.99 7.05 -8.32
C ALA A 312 12.49 6.03 -9.35
N ARG A 313 13.19 6.51 -10.37
CA ARG A 313 13.50 5.70 -11.56
C ARG A 313 14.81 4.96 -11.41
N TYR A 314 14.77 3.65 -11.66
CA TYR A 314 15.98 2.87 -11.90
C TYR A 314 16.71 3.40 -13.13
N GLY A 315 18.05 3.50 -13.06
CA GLY A 315 18.87 4.12 -14.11
C GLY A 315 19.32 5.56 -13.80
N ASP A 316 18.73 6.23 -12.80
CA ASP A 316 19.23 7.51 -12.30
C ASP A 316 20.44 7.26 -11.39
N VAL A 317 21.64 7.58 -11.89
CA VAL A 317 22.92 7.35 -11.22
C VAL A 317 23.07 8.11 -9.89
N ASP A 318 22.30 9.18 -9.67
CA ASP A 318 22.42 10.03 -8.48
C ASP A 318 21.49 9.59 -7.34
N LEU A 319 20.60 8.62 -7.59
CA LEU A 319 19.76 8.02 -6.55
C LEU A 319 20.53 7.00 -5.71
N VAL A 320 20.14 6.92 -4.44
CA VAL A 320 20.68 6.02 -3.43
C VAL A 320 19.74 4.82 -3.27
N PRO A 321 20.17 3.60 -3.66
CA PRO A 321 19.44 2.39 -3.30
C PRO A 321 19.60 2.08 -1.82
N PHE A 322 18.53 1.59 -1.21
CA PHE A 322 18.56 1.10 0.17
C PHE A 322 17.66 -0.11 0.34
N PHE A 323 18.01 -0.98 1.28
CA PHE A 323 17.16 -2.08 1.68
C PHE A 323 16.00 -1.57 2.56
N PHE A 324 14.79 -1.94 2.19
CA PHE A 324 13.56 -1.54 2.86
C PHE A 324 12.84 -2.76 3.44
N HIS A 325 12.38 -2.63 4.70
CA HIS A 325 11.83 -3.67 5.57
C HIS A 325 12.73 -4.90 5.85
N GLU A 326 12.66 -5.45 7.08
CA GLU A 326 13.46 -6.56 7.63
C GLU A 326 15.00 -6.40 7.41
N PRO A 327 15.86 -7.02 8.23
CA PRO A 327 17.29 -6.92 8.00
C PRO A 327 17.68 -7.79 6.79
N LEU A 328 17.67 -7.20 5.59
CA LEU A 328 18.37 -7.77 4.43
C LEU A 328 19.81 -7.28 4.43
N ASP A 329 20.75 -8.22 4.52
CA ASP A 329 22.19 -7.93 4.49
C ASP A 329 22.70 -8.06 3.05
N GLY A 330 23.15 -6.94 2.46
CA GLY A 330 23.70 -6.90 1.11
C GLY A 330 24.84 -7.90 0.90
N ALA A 331 25.65 -8.18 1.93
CA ALA A 331 26.72 -9.16 1.85
C ALA A 331 26.18 -10.60 1.84
N GLN A 332 25.10 -10.90 2.57
CA GLN A 332 24.44 -12.20 2.52
C GLN A 332 23.81 -12.44 1.14
N LEU A 333 23.10 -11.43 0.62
CA LEU A 333 22.49 -11.51 -0.71
C LEU A 333 23.56 -11.64 -1.80
N ALA A 334 24.68 -10.91 -1.70
CA ALA A 334 25.81 -11.05 -2.60
C ALA A 334 26.38 -12.48 -2.60
N ARG A 335 26.61 -13.08 -1.42
CA ARG A 335 27.07 -14.47 -1.31
C ARG A 335 26.08 -15.45 -1.92
N PHE A 336 24.79 -15.23 -1.68
CA PHE A 336 23.73 -16.05 -2.26
C PHE A 336 23.73 -15.98 -3.80
N LEU A 337 23.76 -14.79 -4.39
CA LEU A 337 23.82 -14.62 -5.85
C LEU A 337 25.12 -15.20 -6.44
N ALA A 338 26.25 -15.03 -5.76
CA ALA A 338 27.54 -15.58 -6.20
C ALA A 338 27.59 -17.12 -6.14
N SER A 339 26.77 -17.76 -5.30
CA SER A 339 26.73 -19.23 -5.19
C SER A 339 26.32 -19.92 -6.49
N GLY A 340 25.56 -19.22 -7.35
CA GLY A 340 25.20 -19.68 -8.70
C GLY A 340 26.35 -19.71 -9.69
N ARG A 341 27.54 -19.17 -9.35
CA ARG A 341 28.73 -19.11 -10.24
C ARG A 341 28.42 -18.53 -11.62
N GLY A 342 27.62 -17.46 -11.65
CA GLY A 342 27.18 -16.79 -12.88
C GLY A 342 25.98 -17.44 -13.58
N GLN A 343 25.48 -18.58 -13.08
CA GLN A 343 24.21 -19.16 -13.53
C GLN A 343 23.02 -18.55 -12.79
N PRO A 344 21.81 -18.58 -13.38
CA PRO A 344 20.60 -18.15 -12.69
C PRO A 344 20.36 -18.94 -11.40
N VAL A 345 19.92 -18.24 -10.35
CA VAL A 345 19.60 -18.81 -9.03
C VAL A 345 18.12 -18.69 -8.74
N VAL A 346 17.55 -19.61 -7.96
CA VAL A 346 16.16 -19.53 -7.51
C VAL A 346 16.08 -18.73 -6.22
N LEU A 347 15.47 -17.56 -6.27
CA LEU A 347 15.19 -16.73 -5.11
C LEU A 347 13.82 -17.08 -4.56
N ASP A 348 13.81 -17.66 -3.36
CA ASP A 348 12.61 -17.98 -2.60
C ASP A 348 12.41 -16.96 -1.47
N HIS A 349 11.35 -16.16 -1.57
CA HIS A 349 10.95 -15.21 -0.54
C HIS A 349 9.66 -15.71 0.15
N ARG A 350 9.85 -16.44 1.25
CA ARG A 350 8.78 -17.18 1.94
C ARG A 350 7.59 -16.32 2.35
N TYR A 351 7.83 -15.10 2.81
CA TYR A 351 6.79 -14.19 3.27
C TYR A 351 5.81 -13.78 2.17
N THR A 352 6.31 -13.52 0.95
CA THR A 352 5.47 -13.14 -0.20
C THR A 352 4.96 -14.38 -0.97
N GLY A 353 5.51 -15.56 -0.66
CA GLY A 353 5.32 -16.78 -1.46
C GLY A 353 5.97 -16.72 -2.84
N LEU A 354 6.91 -15.79 -3.06
CA LEU A 354 7.61 -15.62 -4.32
C LEU A 354 8.69 -16.68 -4.48
N SER A 355 8.74 -17.33 -5.63
CA SER A 355 9.82 -18.23 -6.04
C SER A 355 10.13 -17.97 -7.51
N VAL A 356 11.28 -17.36 -7.78
CA VAL A 356 11.64 -16.86 -9.12
C VAL A 356 13.09 -17.16 -9.46
N THR A 357 13.35 -17.49 -10.72
CA THR A 357 14.72 -17.61 -11.22
C THR A 357 15.25 -16.23 -11.60
N VAL A 358 16.35 -15.84 -10.97
CA VAL A 358 17.01 -14.55 -11.16
C VAL A 358 18.41 -14.77 -11.71
N SER A 359 18.72 -14.12 -12.81
CA SER A 359 20.08 -14.02 -13.32
C SER A 359 20.85 -13.01 -12.47
N PRO A 360 21.93 -13.42 -11.77
CA PRO A 360 22.66 -12.51 -10.88
C PRO A 360 23.47 -11.44 -11.61
N GLY A 361 23.65 -11.57 -12.93
CA GLY A 361 24.55 -10.72 -13.71
C GLY A 361 26.03 -11.02 -13.42
N ARG A 362 26.93 -10.44 -14.21
CA ARG A 362 28.38 -10.52 -14.03
C ARG A 362 28.83 -9.70 -12.82
N HIS A 363 28.19 -8.57 -12.58
CA HIS A 363 28.54 -7.58 -11.56
C HIS A 363 27.52 -7.51 -10.42
N GLY A 364 26.34 -8.14 -10.55
CA GLY A 364 25.28 -8.00 -9.56
C GLY A 364 25.65 -8.39 -8.12
N PRO A 365 26.44 -9.46 -7.84
CA PRO A 365 26.92 -9.72 -6.48
C PRO A 365 27.78 -8.58 -5.92
N ALA A 366 28.64 -7.97 -6.74
CA ALA A 366 29.49 -6.86 -6.31
C ALA A 366 28.66 -5.58 -6.09
N ILE A 367 27.67 -5.33 -6.94
CA ILE A 367 26.76 -4.18 -6.82
C ILE A 367 25.89 -4.29 -5.55
N VAL A 368 25.21 -5.43 -5.35
CA VAL A 368 24.29 -5.60 -4.22
C VAL A 368 25.01 -5.54 -2.86
N GLN A 369 26.27 -5.96 -2.81
CA GLN A 369 27.10 -5.86 -1.62
C GLN A 369 27.35 -4.41 -1.17
N GLN A 370 27.32 -3.45 -2.11
CA GLN A 370 27.57 -2.04 -1.82
C GLN A 370 26.29 -1.24 -1.50
N ILE A 371 25.11 -1.86 -1.57
CA ILE A 371 23.85 -1.21 -1.18
C ILE A 371 23.82 -1.05 0.34
N ASP A 372 24.09 0.17 0.82
CA ASP A 372 24.15 0.53 2.23
C ASP A 372 23.16 1.64 2.63
N GLY A 373 22.35 2.09 1.67
CA GLY A 373 21.41 3.18 1.86
C GLY A 373 22.02 4.57 2.04
N LYS A 374 23.31 4.72 1.71
CA LYS A 374 24.06 5.99 1.74
C LYS A 374 24.68 6.31 0.39
N ARG A 375 25.30 5.33 -0.27
CA ARG A 375 25.95 5.50 -1.58
C ARG A 375 24.93 5.55 -2.70
N SER A 376 25.09 6.53 -3.58
CA SER A 376 24.39 6.60 -4.86
C SER A 376 24.82 5.44 -5.79
N TRP A 377 24.02 5.16 -6.82
CA TRP A 377 24.42 4.21 -7.86
C TRP A 377 25.79 4.57 -8.48
N ARG A 378 26.04 5.86 -8.70
CA ARG A 378 27.35 6.37 -9.16
C ARG A 378 28.49 5.93 -8.25
N GLU A 379 28.37 6.20 -6.95
CA GLU A 379 29.39 5.85 -5.95
C GLU A 379 29.55 4.32 -5.83
N ILE A 380 28.46 3.55 -5.93
CA ILE A 380 28.51 2.09 -5.96
C ILE A 380 29.29 1.59 -7.18
N PHE A 381 29.03 2.13 -8.37
CA PHE A 381 29.71 1.73 -9.60
C PHE A 381 31.19 2.10 -9.59
N GLU A 382 31.56 3.24 -9.00
CA GLU A 382 32.96 3.60 -8.77
C GLU A 382 33.70 2.57 -7.89
N VAL A 383 33.07 2.12 -6.80
CA VAL A 383 33.64 1.07 -5.94
C VAL A 383 33.79 -0.25 -6.70
N VAL A 384 32.78 -0.64 -7.49
CA VAL A 384 32.83 -1.89 -8.29
C VAL A 384 33.92 -1.81 -9.37
N ARG A 385 34.14 -0.65 -10.00
CA ARG A 385 35.26 -0.44 -10.95
C ARG A 385 36.62 -0.50 -10.26
N ALA A 386 36.76 0.12 -9.09
CA ALA A 386 38.00 0.04 -8.31
C ALA A 386 38.35 -1.40 -7.92
N GLY A 387 37.34 -2.27 -7.79
CA GLY A 387 37.50 -3.72 -7.61
C GLY A 387 37.89 -4.52 -8.86
N GLY A 388 38.14 -3.86 -10.01
CA GLY A 388 38.61 -4.48 -11.24
C GLY A 388 37.55 -4.70 -12.34
N ALA A 389 36.32 -4.19 -12.16
CA ALA A 389 35.31 -4.23 -13.22
C ALA A 389 35.58 -3.16 -14.29
N SER A 390 35.43 -3.52 -15.57
CA SER A 390 35.46 -2.59 -16.70
C SER A 390 34.09 -2.58 -17.37
N ALA A 391 33.23 -1.66 -16.91
CA ALA A 391 31.88 -1.45 -17.43
C ALA A 391 31.43 0.01 -17.21
N SER A 392 30.65 0.53 -18.14
CA SER A 392 29.94 1.81 -18.05
C SER A 392 28.78 1.75 -17.05
N ASP A 393 28.26 2.90 -16.63
CA ASP A 393 27.08 2.97 -15.74
C ASP A 393 25.87 2.26 -16.38
N GLU A 394 25.66 2.43 -17.69
CA GLU A 394 24.59 1.77 -18.43
C GLU A 394 24.73 0.25 -18.45
N GLU A 395 25.95 -0.27 -18.60
CA GLU A 395 26.22 -1.70 -18.55
C GLU A 395 25.98 -2.28 -17.15
N PHE A 396 26.35 -1.55 -16.09
CA PHE A 396 26.05 -1.98 -14.72
C PHE A 396 24.55 -2.02 -14.45
N PHE A 397 23.80 -0.99 -14.88
CA PHE A 397 22.34 -1.02 -14.74
C PHE A 397 21.72 -2.17 -15.53
N ARG A 398 22.16 -2.41 -16.77
CA ARG A 398 21.64 -3.52 -17.58
C ARG A 398 21.93 -4.87 -16.95
N ASP A 399 23.12 -5.06 -16.40
CA ASP A 399 23.55 -6.29 -15.75
C ASP A 399 22.78 -6.55 -14.44
N PHE A 400 22.52 -5.50 -13.66
CA PHE A 400 21.83 -5.61 -12.36
C PHE A 400 20.30 -5.58 -12.46
N ALA A 401 19.74 -5.16 -13.60
CA ALA A 401 18.29 -4.99 -13.79
C ALA A 401 17.44 -6.20 -13.36
N PRO A 402 17.79 -7.46 -13.69
CA PRO A 402 16.98 -8.61 -13.27
C PRO A 402 16.91 -8.80 -11.74
N VAL A 403 18.01 -8.50 -11.04
CA VAL A 403 18.07 -8.56 -9.57
C VAL A 403 17.27 -7.40 -8.98
N TYR A 404 17.47 -6.19 -9.50
CA TYR A 404 16.74 -5.01 -9.05
C TYR A 404 15.22 -5.16 -9.25
N GLU A 405 14.77 -5.64 -10.41
CA GLU A 405 13.35 -5.84 -10.73
C GLU A 405 12.66 -6.70 -9.66
N VAL A 406 13.29 -7.82 -9.29
CA VAL A 406 12.74 -8.71 -8.26
C VAL A 406 12.73 -8.02 -6.90
N LEU A 407 13.85 -7.47 -6.45
CA LEU A 407 13.94 -6.85 -5.13
C LEU A 407 12.99 -5.65 -4.98
N ASN A 408 12.89 -4.80 -6.00
CA ASN A 408 11.98 -3.65 -6.00
C ASN A 408 10.52 -4.11 -6.09
N SER A 409 10.20 -5.18 -6.82
CA SER A 409 8.81 -5.65 -6.94
C SER A 409 8.17 -6.13 -5.63
N ILE A 410 8.99 -6.49 -4.65
CA ILE A 410 8.58 -6.86 -3.28
C ILE A 410 8.98 -5.79 -2.25
N ASP A 411 9.21 -4.56 -2.72
CA ASP A 411 9.60 -3.40 -1.90
C ASP A 411 10.87 -3.62 -1.06
N ARG A 412 11.75 -4.56 -1.42
CA ARG A 412 13.00 -4.81 -0.67
C ARG A 412 14.12 -3.87 -1.02
N VAL A 413 14.12 -3.32 -2.23
CA VAL A 413 15.03 -2.23 -2.63
C VAL A 413 14.21 -1.08 -3.15
N LEU A 414 14.31 0.05 -2.46
CA LEU A 414 13.75 1.32 -2.87
C LEU A 414 14.88 2.32 -3.14
N LEU A 415 14.53 3.44 -3.76
CA LEU A 415 15.45 4.51 -4.14
C LEU A 415 15.06 5.81 -3.43
N LYS A 416 16.05 6.55 -2.96
CA LYS A 416 15.90 7.89 -2.37
C LYS A 416 17.01 8.83 -2.85
N GLN A 417 16.84 10.12 -2.65
CA GLN A 417 17.92 11.08 -2.83
C GLN A 417 18.98 10.90 -1.74
N SER A 418 20.23 11.17 -2.09
CA SER A 418 21.28 11.28 -1.09
C SER A 418 20.96 12.44 -0.15
N ALA A 419 21.13 12.23 1.16
CA ALA A 419 20.93 13.24 2.18
C ALA A 419 22.08 14.28 2.23
N LYS A 420 22.76 14.54 1.10
CA LYS A 420 23.83 15.54 1.04
C LYS A 420 23.24 16.86 1.55
N SER A 421 23.82 17.29 2.66
CA SER A 421 23.40 18.43 3.47
C SER A 421 23.26 19.67 2.58
N ASP A 422 22.07 20.24 2.56
CA ASP A 422 21.92 21.68 2.27
C ASP A 422 22.67 22.48 3.35
#